data_AF-A0A9W6XSQ5-F1
#
_entry.id   AF-A0A9W6XSQ5-F1
#
_cell.length_a   1.000
_cell.length_b   1.000
_cell.length_c   1.000
_cell.angle_alpha   90.00
_cell.angle_beta   90.00
_cell.angle_gamma   90.00
#
_symmetry.space_group_name_H-M   'P 1'
#
loop_
_entity.id
_entity.type
_entity.pdbx_description
1 polymer ?
#
loop_
_entity_poly.entity_id
_entity_poly.type
_entity_poly.pdbx_seq_one_letter_code
_entity_poly.pdbx_strand_id
1 'polypeptide(L)'
;MTSKTRKNTQEAATEHGEGQNTLEAQLAGLRAELATRRTNRQVQPARPTEPRPRVPSGLPKFKGKLGEDVRQWHFQVKTLCRIHGHDGDNDNTTLPSIAGTAMEDPASGWFLFWASRTLAEEQTWAQFTRDALAHCETSNYQAVLRQKLRQIRQVDDIEDYNGKCSALIFRVENMNEVDQVSYYCDGLKRATPSLRQVTEHDGAE
;
A
#
# COMPACT_ATOMS: atom_id res chain seq x y z
N MET A 1 79.69 38.84 55.16
CA MET A 1 78.27 39.22 55.41
C MET A 1 77.73 39.73 54.08
N THR A 2 76.63 39.29 53.46
CA THR A 2 75.68 38.19 53.63
C THR A 2 74.83 38.20 52.35
N SER A 3 74.52 37.01 51.83
CA SER A 3 73.82 36.74 50.59
C SER A 3 72.36 37.22 50.58
N LYS A 4 71.87 37.78 49.46
CA LYS A 4 70.41 37.85 49.20
C LYS A 4 70.08 38.00 47.71
N THR A 5 70.14 36.89 46.97
CA THR A 5 69.44 36.75 45.68
C THR A 5 69.00 35.31 45.53
N ARG A 6 67.87 34.94 46.14
CA ARG A 6 67.16 33.68 45.88
C ARG A 6 65.72 33.79 46.40
N LYS A 7 64.89 34.58 45.73
CA LYS A 7 63.44 34.60 45.97
C LYS A 7 62.71 35.24 44.79
N ASN A 8 62.79 34.64 43.59
CA ASN A 8 61.85 35.00 42.52
C ASN A 8 61.67 33.97 41.40
N THR A 9 62.05 32.70 41.60
CA THR A 9 61.94 31.66 40.56
C THR A 9 61.04 30.49 41.00
N GLN A 10 60.38 30.61 42.17
CA GLN A 10 59.58 29.53 42.74
C GLN A 10 58.06 29.79 42.75
N GLU A 11 57.61 31.00 42.40
CA GLU A 11 56.17 31.31 42.30
C GLU A 11 55.60 30.97 40.91
N ALA A 12 56.33 31.22 39.82
CA ALA A 12 55.84 30.96 38.46
C ALA A 12 55.67 29.47 38.11
N ALA A 13 56.33 28.55 38.82
CA ALA A 13 56.17 27.11 38.62
C ALA A 13 54.95 26.53 39.37
N THR A 14 54.49 27.22 40.42
CA THR A 14 53.41 26.73 41.28
C THR A 14 52.03 27.05 40.68
N GLU A 15 51.87 28.25 40.11
CA GLU A 15 50.61 28.67 39.45
C GLU A 15 50.31 27.86 38.18
N HIS A 16 51.35 27.50 37.41
CA HIS A 16 51.19 26.72 36.19
C HIS A 16 50.81 25.26 36.47
N GLY A 17 51.26 24.69 37.60
CA GLY A 17 50.89 23.34 38.05
C GLY A 17 49.46 23.28 38.60
N GLU A 18 49.00 24.32 39.29
CA GLU A 18 47.63 24.40 39.82
C GLU A 18 46.58 24.51 38.69
N GLY A 19 46.85 25.33 37.66
CA GLY A 19 45.99 25.42 36.47
C GLY A 19 45.90 24.09 35.71
N GLN A 20 47.02 23.37 35.60
CA GLN A 20 47.08 22.09 34.91
C GLN A 20 46.34 20.98 35.67
N ASN A 21 46.50 20.93 37.00
CA ASN A 21 45.74 20.01 37.87
C ASN A 21 44.23 20.27 37.81
N THR A 22 43.82 21.54 37.69
CA THR A 22 42.41 21.93 37.59
C THR A 22 41.80 21.48 36.26
N LEU A 23 42.55 21.60 35.15
CA LEU A 23 42.15 21.12 33.83
C LEU A 23 42.03 19.60 33.76
N GLU A 24 42.97 18.87 34.38
CA GLU A 24 42.93 17.41 34.43
C GLU A 24 41.73 16.90 35.24
N ALA A 25 41.41 17.56 36.36
CA ALA A 25 40.22 17.25 37.15
C ALA A 25 38.92 17.46 36.36
N GLN A 26 38.83 18.55 35.57
CA GLN A 26 37.67 18.80 34.70
C GLN A 26 37.54 17.76 33.59
N LEU A 27 38.65 17.34 32.97
CA LEU A 27 38.64 16.28 31.96
C LEU A 27 38.23 14.92 32.55
N ALA A 28 38.66 14.61 33.76
CA ALA A 28 38.24 13.40 34.47
C ALA A 28 36.73 13.42 34.75
N GLY A 29 36.18 14.57 35.18
CA GLY A 29 34.74 14.76 35.39
C GLY A 29 33.92 14.55 34.12
N LEU A 30 34.33 15.18 33.01
CA LEU A 30 33.65 15.01 31.70
C LEU A 30 33.70 13.56 31.19
N ARG A 31 34.84 12.87 31.38
CA ARG A 31 34.96 11.45 31.01
C ARG A 31 34.04 10.56 31.83
N ALA A 32 33.90 10.82 33.13
CA ALA A 32 32.99 10.10 34.02
C ALA A 32 31.51 10.36 33.67
N GLU A 33 31.17 11.59 33.28
CA GLU A 33 29.81 11.93 32.84
C GLU A 33 29.46 11.25 31.52
N LEU A 34 30.38 11.23 30.55
CA LEU A 34 30.19 10.52 29.28
C LEU A 34 30.07 9.00 29.48
N ALA A 35 30.85 8.43 30.41
CA ALA A 35 30.73 7.02 30.78
C ALA A 35 29.34 6.72 31.38
N THR A 36 28.89 7.54 32.32
CA THR A 36 27.57 7.40 32.96
C THR A 36 26.43 7.53 31.94
N ARG A 37 26.50 8.51 31.03
CA ARG A 37 25.50 8.71 29.95
C ARG A 37 25.47 7.54 28.98
N ARG A 38 26.62 6.92 28.67
CA ARG A 38 26.69 5.72 27.81
C ARG A 38 26.07 4.51 28.50
N THR A 39 26.39 4.27 29.78
CA THR A 39 25.80 3.17 30.56
C THR A 39 24.29 3.36 30.70
N ASN A 40 23.80 4.57 31.00
CA ASN A 40 22.38 4.85 31.13
C ASN A 40 21.60 4.66 29.79
N ARG A 41 22.26 4.92 28.66
CA ARG A 41 21.70 4.62 27.32
C ARG A 41 21.68 3.12 27.00
N GLN A 42 22.64 2.34 27.51
CA GLN A 42 22.67 0.89 27.36
C GLN A 42 21.68 0.16 28.28
N VAL A 43 21.41 0.73 29.46
CA VAL A 43 20.53 0.15 30.48
C VAL A 43 19.06 0.53 30.26
N GLN A 44 18.74 1.46 29.36
CA GLN A 44 17.36 1.61 28.89
C GLN A 44 16.90 0.28 28.27
N PRO A 45 15.89 -0.39 28.84
CA PRO A 45 15.32 -1.56 28.21
C PRO A 45 14.86 -1.15 26.81
N ALA A 46 15.24 -1.95 25.81
CA ALA A 46 14.70 -1.79 24.47
C ALA A 46 13.17 -1.70 24.62
N ARG A 47 12.58 -0.55 24.25
CA ARG A 47 11.12 -0.48 24.08
C ARG A 47 10.72 -1.66 23.21
N PRO A 48 9.55 -2.29 23.44
CA PRO A 48 9.05 -3.29 22.50
C PRO A 48 9.09 -2.66 21.13
N THR A 49 10.04 -3.09 20.28
CA THR A 49 10.05 -2.68 18.89
C THR A 49 8.78 -3.27 18.33
N GLU A 50 7.76 -2.43 18.11
CA GLU A 50 6.63 -2.83 17.31
C GLU A 50 7.16 -3.50 16.05
N PRO A 51 6.63 -4.67 15.68
CA PRO A 51 7.13 -5.41 14.53
C PRO A 51 7.05 -4.48 13.31
N ARG A 52 8.22 -4.11 12.77
CA ARG A 52 8.29 -3.27 11.58
C ARG A 52 7.46 -3.90 10.47
N PRO A 53 6.58 -3.12 9.80
CA PRO A 53 5.81 -3.62 8.66
C PRO A 53 6.75 -4.25 7.63
N ARG A 54 6.44 -5.47 7.18
CA ARG A 54 7.27 -6.21 6.22
C ARG A 54 6.65 -6.12 4.84
N VAL A 55 7.46 -6.08 3.79
CA VAL A 55 6.95 -6.17 2.42
C VAL A 55 6.30 -7.55 2.25
N PRO A 56 5.03 -7.62 1.83
CA PRO A 56 4.37 -8.90 1.61
C PRO A 56 5.07 -9.73 0.53
N SER A 57 5.21 -11.03 0.78
CA SER A 57 5.57 -11.99 -0.27
C SER A 57 4.33 -12.37 -1.08
N GLY A 58 4.48 -12.61 -2.38
CA GLY A 58 3.38 -13.13 -3.22
C GLY A 58 2.31 -12.10 -3.58
N LEU A 59 2.70 -10.83 -3.75
CA LEU A 59 1.80 -9.81 -4.28
C LEU A 59 1.24 -10.24 -5.65
N PRO A 60 -0.06 -10.03 -5.92
CA PRO A 60 -0.65 -10.34 -7.21
C PRO A 60 0.04 -9.50 -8.28
N LYS A 61 0.38 -10.10 -9.42
CA LYS A 61 1.04 -9.40 -10.52
C LYS A 61 0.03 -8.61 -11.35
N PHE A 62 0.44 -7.44 -11.84
CA PHE A 62 -0.37 -6.60 -12.71
C PHE A 62 0.42 -6.17 -13.94
N LYS A 63 -0.13 -6.43 -15.12
CA LYS A 63 0.52 -6.17 -16.41
C LYS A 63 -0.07 -4.95 -17.11
N GLY A 64 -1.24 -4.47 -16.66
CA GLY A 64 -1.93 -3.34 -17.27
C GLY A 64 -2.54 -3.70 -18.63
N LYS A 65 -2.91 -4.96 -18.83
CA LYS A 65 -3.51 -5.44 -20.09
C LYS A 65 -5.02 -5.18 -20.13
N LEU A 66 -5.56 -5.04 -21.33
CA LEU A 66 -7.00 -4.93 -21.54
C LEU A 66 -7.71 -6.18 -20.98
N GLY A 67 -8.57 -5.97 -19.97
CA GLY A 67 -9.31 -7.04 -19.30
C GLY A 67 -8.80 -7.39 -17.90
N GLU A 68 -7.59 -6.97 -17.53
CA GLU A 68 -7.19 -6.97 -16.11
C GLU A 68 -7.99 -5.94 -15.33
N ASP A 69 -8.41 -6.30 -14.14
CA ASP A 69 -9.19 -5.43 -13.25
C ASP A 69 -8.24 -4.74 -12.27
N VAL A 70 -7.88 -3.49 -12.59
CA VAL A 70 -7.02 -2.65 -11.76
C VAL A 70 -7.63 -2.41 -10.37
N ARG A 71 -8.97 -2.34 -10.24
CA ARG A 71 -9.65 -2.13 -8.95
C ARG A 71 -9.52 -3.36 -8.07
N GLN A 72 -9.74 -4.54 -8.65
CA GLN A 72 -9.56 -5.81 -7.96
C GLN A 72 -8.10 -6.01 -7.55
N TRP A 73 -7.16 -5.77 -8.45
CA TRP A 73 -5.73 -5.89 -8.16
C TRP A 73 -5.31 -4.93 -7.02
N HIS A 74 -5.69 -3.66 -7.12
CA HIS A 74 -5.44 -2.65 -6.09
C HIS A 74 -6.02 -3.06 -4.73
N PHE A 75 -7.25 -3.59 -4.69
CA PHE A 75 -7.88 -4.09 -3.47
C PHE A 75 -7.09 -5.25 -2.85
N GLN A 76 -6.63 -6.20 -3.66
CA GLN A 76 -5.83 -7.33 -3.20
C GLN A 76 -4.47 -6.88 -2.63
N VAL A 77 -3.77 -5.98 -3.32
CA VAL A 77 -2.51 -5.40 -2.82
C VAL A 77 -2.72 -4.68 -1.49
N LYS A 78 -3.72 -3.81 -1.40
CA LYS A 78 -4.07 -3.07 -0.17
C LYS A 78 -4.34 -4.03 0.99
N THR A 79 -5.13 -5.06 0.73
CA THR A 79 -5.51 -6.07 1.73
C THR A 79 -4.29 -6.84 2.22
N LEU A 80 -3.43 -7.28 1.31
CA LEU A 80 -2.24 -8.03 1.67
C LEU A 80 -1.24 -7.18 2.46
N CYS A 81 -1.07 -5.91 2.10
CA CYS A 81 -0.22 -4.99 2.86
C CYS A 81 -0.75 -4.75 4.28
N ARG A 82 -2.07 -4.58 4.45
CA ARG A 82 -2.71 -4.49 5.77
C ARG A 82 -2.43 -5.70 6.64
N ILE A 83 -2.54 -6.91 6.09
CA ILE A 83 -2.24 -8.16 6.80
C ILE A 83 -0.77 -8.18 7.29
N HIS A 84 0.14 -7.53 6.57
CA HIS A 84 1.57 -7.45 6.92
C HIS A 84 1.93 -6.21 7.78
N GLY A 85 0.92 -5.54 8.34
CA GLY A 85 1.09 -4.43 9.28
C GLY A 85 1.29 -3.06 8.63
N HIS A 86 1.11 -2.92 7.31
CA HIS A 86 1.09 -1.61 6.69
C HIS A 86 -0.25 -0.93 6.95
N ASP A 87 -0.20 0.36 7.26
CA ASP A 87 -1.39 1.20 7.27
C ASP A 87 -2.01 1.25 5.86
N GLY A 88 -3.33 1.15 5.77
CA GLY A 88 -4.05 1.24 4.50
C GLY A 88 -4.72 2.59 4.28
N ASP A 89 -4.29 3.63 4.98
CA ASP A 89 -4.79 4.97 4.80
C ASP A 89 -4.32 5.59 3.48
N ASN A 90 -5.05 6.61 3.08
CA ASN A 90 -4.87 7.30 1.81
C ASN A 90 -3.54 8.06 1.73
N ASP A 91 -3.01 8.48 2.87
CA ASP A 91 -1.77 9.25 2.96
C ASP A 91 -0.52 8.35 3.02
N ASN A 92 -0.68 7.02 3.01
CA ASN A 92 0.44 6.09 3.07
C ASN A 92 1.33 6.23 1.82
N THR A 93 2.61 6.57 2.02
CA THR A 93 3.61 6.76 0.96
C THR A 93 4.42 5.50 0.62
N THR A 94 4.32 4.45 1.44
CA THR A 94 5.01 3.18 1.24
C THR A 94 4.23 2.24 0.32
N LEU A 95 2.90 2.24 0.39
CA LEU A 95 2.06 1.34 -0.41
C LEU A 95 2.26 1.49 -1.93
N PRO A 96 2.40 2.70 -2.51
CA PRO A 96 2.70 2.83 -3.94
C PRO A 96 3.99 2.13 -4.35
N SER A 97 5.03 2.23 -3.52
CA SER A 97 6.31 1.55 -3.76
C SER A 97 6.16 0.03 -3.72
N ILE A 98 5.43 -0.50 -2.74
CA ILE A 98 5.13 -1.94 -2.65
C ILE A 98 4.35 -2.41 -3.87
N ALA A 99 3.29 -1.69 -4.25
CA ALA A 99 2.47 -1.99 -5.42
C ALA A 99 3.31 -1.99 -6.70
N GLY A 100 4.22 -1.01 -6.85
CA GLY A 100 5.15 -0.91 -7.97
C GLY A 100 6.03 -2.16 -8.14
N THR A 101 6.43 -2.84 -7.06
CA THR A 101 7.20 -4.09 -7.15
C THR A 101 6.42 -5.27 -7.74
N ALA A 102 5.09 -5.18 -7.75
CA ALA A 102 4.20 -6.20 -8.30
C ALA A 102 3.71 -5.88 -9.72
N MET A 103 4.07 -4.71 -10.26
CA MET A 103 3.77 -4.32 -11.64
C MET A 103 4.79 -4.93 -12.60
N GLU A 104 4.31 -5.45 -13.72
CA GLU A 104 5.09 -6.12 -14.77
C GLU A 104 4.71 -5.56 -16.14
N ASP A 105 5.45 -5.94 -17.18
CA ASP A 105 5.18 -5.56 -18.57
C ASP A 105 4.98 -4.00 -18.68
N PRO A 106 4.06 -3.42 -19.50
CA PRO A 106 3.98 -1.96 -19.62
C PRO A 106 3.54 -1.26 -18.32
N ALA A 107 2.91 -1.96 -17.37
CA ALA A 107 2.53 -1.37 -16.09
C ALA A 107 3.75 -0.95 -15.25
N SER A 108 4.85 -1.71 -15.32
CA SER A 108 6.11 -1.32 -14.67
C SER A 108 6.68 -0.03 -15.25
N GLY A 109 6.62 0.14 -16.57
CA GLY A 109 7.03 1.36 -17.26
C GLY A 109 6.16 2.57 -16.89
N TRP A 110 4.84 2.37 -16.80
CA TRP A 110 3.93 3.41 -16.31
C TRP A 110 4.24 3.82 -14.87
N PHE A 111 4.49 2.87 -13.97
CA PHE A 111 4.84 3.17 -12.58
C PHE A 111 6.12 4.00 -12.47
N LEU A 112 7.16 3.64 -13.22
CA LEU A 112 8.41 4.41 -13.27
C LEU A 112 8.17 5.84 -13.75
N PHE A 113 7.37 6.01 -14.81
CA PHE A 113 6.99 7.33 -15.30
C PHE A 113 6.21 8.13 -14.26
N TRP A 114 5.20 7.52 -13.63
CA TRP A 114 4.41 8.13 -12.57
C TRP A 114 5.28 8.57 -11.38
N ALA A 115 6.12 7.68 -10.85
CA ALA A 115 7.01 7.98 -9.73
C ALA A 115 8.05 9.06 -10.05
N SER A 116 8.46 9.18 -11.32
CA SER A 116 9.42 10.22 -11.74
C SER A 116 8.82 11.63 -11.87
N ARG A 117 7.51 11.74 -12.12
CA ARG A 117 6.82 13.01 -12.35
C ARG A 117 6.03 13.52 -11.16
N THR A 118 5.71 12.63 -10.21
CA THR A 118 4.97 12.96 -8.98
C THR A 118 5.96 13.26 -7.86
N LEU A 119 5.78 14.39 -7.17
CA LEU A 119 6.65 14.78 -6.05
C LEU A 119 6.58 13.73 -4.94
N ALA A 120 7.69 13.50 -4.22
CA ALA A 120 7.77 12.45 -3.20
C ALA A 120 6.71 12.59 -2.10
N GLU A 121 6.34 13.82 -1.76
CA GLU A 121 5.27 14.14 -0.79
C GLU A 121 3.85 13.87 -1.32
N GLU A 122 3.68 13.84 -2.64
CA GLU A 122 2.42 13.56 -3.32
C GLU A 122 2.27 12.08 -3.71
N GLN A 123 3.32 11.27 -3.55
CA GLN A 123 3.31 9.82 -3.82
C GLN A 123 2.57 9.05 -2.71
N THR A 124 1.34 9.47 -2.42
CA THR A 124 0.45 8.83 -1.46
C THR A 124 -0.37 7.73 -2.13
N TRP A 125 -0.91 6.83 -1.32
CA TRP A 125 -1.76 5.76 -1.79
C TRP A 125 -2.98 6.28 -2.55
N ALA A 126 -3.60 7.37 -2.10
CA ALA A 126 -4.74 7.98 -2.80
C ALA A 126 -4.37 8.55 -4.18
N GLN A 127 -3.23 9.26 -4.28
CA GLN A 127 -2.79 9.80 -5.56
C GLN A 127 -2.47 8.68 -6.55
N PHE A 128 -1.71 7.67 -6.10
CA PHE A 128 -1.40 6.49 -6.90
C PHE A 128 -2.66 5.79 -7.40
N THR A 129 -3.64 5.57 -6.52
CA THR A 129 -4.90 4.90 -6.86
C THR A 129 -5.66 5.67 -7.95
N ARG A 130 -5.82 6.99 -7.79
CA ARG A 130 -6.51 7.82 -8.78
C ARG A 130 -5.82 7.75 -10.14
N ASP A 131 -4.50 7.89 -10.15
CA ASP A 131 -3.75 7.93 -11.40
C ASP A 131 -3.69 6.57 -12.09
N ALA A 132 -3.58 5.48 -11.31
CA ALA A 132 -3.64 4.12 -11.83
C ALA A 132 -5.00 3.84 -12.47
N LEU A 133 -6.09 4.24 -11.81
CA LEU A 133 -7.43 4.12 -12.36
C LEU A 133 -7.60 4.98 -13.61
N ALA A 134 -7.18 6.24 -13.61
CA ALA A 134 -7.27 7.11 -14.78
C ALA A 134 -6.42 6.64 -15.97
N HIS A 135 -5.32 5.94 -15.71
CA HIS A 135 -4.48 5.37 -16.76
C HIS A 135 -5.06 4.08 -17.34
N CYS A 136 -5.56 3.19 -16.48
CA CYS A 136 -6.04 1.86 -16.90
C CYS A 136 -7.50 1.89 -17.38
N GLU A 137 -8.32 2.74 -16.78
CA GLU A 137 -9.73 2.92 -17.14
C GLU A 137 -9.81 4.07 -18.14
N THR A 138 -10.26 3.77 -19.36
CA THR A 138 -10.59 4.81 -20.33
C THR A 138 -11.75 5.67 -19.80
N SER A 139 -11.87 6.91 -20.27
CA SER A 139 -12.94 7.83 -19.85
C SER A 139 -14.36 7.28 -20.06
N ASN A 140 -14.52 6.28 -20.92
CA ASN A 140 -15.77 5.56 -21.19
C ASN A 140 -15.88 4.19 -20.50
N TYR A 141 -15.05 3.87 -19.51
CA TYR A 141 -15.01 2.56 -18.83
C TYR A 141 -16.40 2.08 -18.36
N GLN A 142 -17.14 2.94 -17.65
CA GLN A 142 -18.49 2.64 -17.18
C GLN A 142 -19.48 2.38 -18.34
N ALA A 143 -19.34 3.11 -19.45
CA ALA A 143 -20.16 2.88 -20.64
C ALA A 143 -19.82 1.54 -21.31
N VAL A 144 -18.53 1.18 -21.37
CA VAL A 144 -18.08 -0.13 -21.89
C VAL A 144 -18.59 -1.28 -21.02
N LEU A 145 -18.57 -1.15 -19.70
CA LEU A 145 -19.13 -2.18 -18.79
C LEU A 145 -20.63 -2.37 -19.03
N ARG A 146 -21.40 -1.27 -19.09
CA ARG A 146 -22.84 -1.32 -19.39
C ARG A 146 -23.12 -1.90 -20.77
N GLN A 147 -22.29 -1.60 -21.76
CA GLN A 147 -22.40 -2.19 -23.10
C GLN A 147 -22.12 -3.69 -23.07
N LYS A 148 -21.08 -4.15 -22.36
CA LYS A 148 -20.78 -5.58 -22.21
C LYS A 148 -21.94 -6.31 -21.52
N LEU A 149 -22.53 -5.71 -20.49
CA LEU A 149 -23.69 -6.25 -19.79
C LEU A 149 -24.92 -6.36 -20.70
N ARG A 150 -25.11 -5.42 -21.62
CA ARG A 150 -26.17 -5.51 -22.65
C ARG A 150 -25.94 -6.59 -23.69
N GLN A 151 -24.69 -6.97 -23.93
CA GLN A 151 -24.30 -7.91 -24.98
C GLN A 151 -24.17 -9.34 -24.50
N ILE A 152 -23.96 -9.57 -23.19
CA ILE A 152 -23.83 -10.91 -22.66
C ILE A 152 -25.13 -11.69 -22.81
N ARG A 153 -25.02 -12.95 -23.24
CA ARG A 153 -26.14 -13.87 -23.40
C ARG A 153 -25.76 -15.20 -22.77
N GLN A 154 -26.73 -15.87 -22.15
CA GLN A 154 -26.59 -17.26 -21.75
C GLN A 154 -26.63 -18.14 -23.01
N VAL A 155 -25.51 -18.78 -23.31
CA VAL A 155 -25.40 -19.73 -24.45
C VAL A 155 -25.72 -21.15 -23.96
N ASP A 156 -24.97 -21.59 -22.95
CA ASP A 156 -25.02 -22.94 -22.41
C ASP A 156 -25.29 -22.90 -20.90
N ASP A 157 -24.21 -22.88 -20.11
CA ASP A 157 -24.29 -23.01 -18.66
C ASP A 157 -24.81 -21.74 -17.97
N ILE A 158 -25.71 -21.94 -17.01
CA ILE A 158 -26.29 -20.86 -16.20
C ILE A 158 -25.26 -20.33 -15.19
N GLU A 159 -24.38 -21.17 -14.63
CA GLU A 159 -23.43 -20.74 -13.61
C GLU A 159 -22.34 -19.84 -14.19
N ASP A 160 -21.79 -20.19 -15.37
CA ASP A 160 -20.86 -19.35 -16.12
C ASP A 160 -21.49 -18.01 -16.53
N TYR A 161 -22.76 -18.03 -16.99
CA TYR A 161 -23.51 -16.81 -17.26
C TYR A 161 -23.66 -15.94 -16.00
N ASN A 162 -24.08 -16.54 -14.89
CA ASN A 162 -24.23 -15.85 -13.61
C ASN A 162 -22.91 -15.21 -13.17
N GLY A 163 -21.80 -15.96 -13.23
CA GLY A 163 -20.48 -15.46 -12.87
C GLY A 163 -20.07 -14.25 -13.69
N LYS A 164 -20.23 -14.31 -15.02
CA LYS A 164 -19.91 -13.19 -15.92
C LYS A 164 -20.83 -11.99 -15.72
N CYS A 165 -22.13 -12.23 -15.51
CA CYS A 165 -23.10 -11.16 -15.28
C CYS A 165 -22.83 -10.46 -13.94
N SER A 166 -22.68 -11.21 -12.86
CA SER A 166 -22.32 -10.67 -11.54
C SER A 166 -21.00 -9.91 -11.56
N ALA A 167 -19.97 -10.43 -12.24
CA ALA A 167 -18.67 -9.74 -12.36
C ALA A 167 -18.80 -8.36 -13.03
N LEU A 168 -19.71 -8.19 -13.98
CA LEU A 168 -20.00 -6.89 -14.58
C LEU A 168 -20.87 -6.03 -13.67
N ILE A 169 -21.93 -6.58 -13.08
CA ILE A 169 -22.86 -5.85 -12.21
C ILE A 169 -22.13 -5.18 -11.04
N PHE A 170 -21.24 -5.90 -10.35
CA PHE A 170 -20.48 -5.34 -9.22
C PHE A 170 -19.47 -4.26 -9.61
N ARG A 171 -19.11 -4.14 -10.89
CA ARG A 171 -18.18 -3.12 -11.40
C ARG A 171 -18.89 -1.88 -11.95
N VAL A 172 -20.17 -1.99 -12.32
CA VAL A 172 -20.93 -0.86 -12.82
C VAL A 172 -21.33 0.03 -11.65
N GLU A 173 -20.91 1.29 -11.70
CA GLU A 173 -21.25 2.28 -10.68
C GLU A 173 -22.68 2.79 -10.88
N ASN A 174 -23.38 3.04 -9.76
CA ASN A 174 -24.72 3.64 -9.70
C ASN A 174 -25.77 2.91 -10.55
N MET A 175 -25.75 1.57 -10.56
CA MET A 175 -26.78 0.76 -11.23
C MET A 175 -27.84 0.35 -10.23
N ASN A 176 -29.09 0.76 -10.47
CA ASN A 176 -30.20 0.41 -9.60
C ASN A 176 -30.56 -1.09 -9.73
N GLU A 177 -31.19 -1.66 -8.71
CA GLU A 177 -31.54 -3.09 -8.69
C GLU A 177 -32.48 -3.52 -9.81
N VAL A 178 -33.40 -2.65 -10.24
CA VAL A 178 -34.35 -2.92 -11.34
C VAL A 178 -33.59 -3.09 -12.66
N ASP A 179 -32.63 -2.21 -12.95
CA ASP A 179 -31.75 -2.29 -14.11
C ASP A 179 -30.90 -3.57 -14.05
N GLN A 180 -30.37 -3.92 -12.87
CA GLN A 180 -29.59 -5.16 -12.69
C GLN A 180 -30.42 -6.38 -13.07
N VAL A 181 -31.65 -6.50 -12.54
CA VAL A 181 -32.57 -7.60 -12.84
C VAL A 181 -32.97 -7.59 -14.31
N SER A 182 -33.26 -6.41 -14.89
CA SER A 182 -33.62 -6.30 -16.30
C SER A 182 -32.50 -6.82 -17.21
N TYR A 183 -31.26 -6.35 -17.03
CA TYR A 183 -30.13 -6.80 -17.84
C TYR A 183 -29.85 -8.30 -17.67
N TYR A 184 -29.96 -8.81 -16.44
CA TYR A 184 -29.80 -10.22 -16.17
C TYR A 184 -30.86 -11.07 -16.90
N CYS A 185 -32.13 -10.69 -16.81
CA CYS A 185 -33.24 -11.39 -17.45
C CYS A 185 -33.18 -11.32 -18.99
N ASP A 186 -32.83 -10.16 -19.54
CA ASP A 186 -32.72 -9.94 -20.99
C ASP A 186 -31.65 -10.83 -21.64
N GLY A 187 -30.62 -11.22 -20.88
CA GLY A 187 -29.56 -12.09 -21.34
C GLY A 187 -29.82 -13.59 -21.20
N LEU A 188 -30.86 -14.00 -20.46
CA LEU A 188 -31.17 -15.42 -20.23
C LEU A 188 -31.68 -16.11 -21.50
N LYS A 189 -31.33 -17.40 -21.64
CA LYS A 189 -31.82 -18.23 -22.73
C LYS A 189 -33.32 -18.48 -22.54
N ARG A 190 -34.12 -18.24 -23.58
CA ARG A 190 -35.55 -18.56 -23.55
C ARG A 190 -35.72 -20.07 -23.42
N ALA A 191 -36.50 -20.52 -22.45
CA ALA A 191 -36.95 -21.90 -22.40
C ALA A 191 -37.70 -22.23 -23.69
N THR A 192 -37.29 -23.29 -24.39
CA THR A 192 -37.98 -23.75 -25.59
C THR A 192 -39.40 -24.19 -25.20
N PRO A 193 -40.47 -23.63 -25.81
CA PRO A 193 -41.86 -23.95 -25.43
C PRO A 193 -42.30 -25.41 -25.67
N SER A 194 -41.45 -26.25 -26.27
CA SER A 194 -41.79 -27.60 -26.74
C SER A 194 -41.96 -28.66 -25.64
N LEU A 195 -42.02 -28.26 -24.35
CA LEU A 195 -42.34 -29.16 -23.24
C LEU A 195 -43.51 -28.67 -22.36
N ARG A 196 -44.47 -27.96 -22.97
CA ARG A 196 -45.78 -27.64 -22.35
C ARG A 196 -46.97 -28.06 -23.21
N GLN A 197 -46.83 -29.15 -23.97
CA GLN A 197 -47.97 -29.79 -24.65
C GLN A 197 -47.84 -31.31 -24.62
N VAL A 198 -47.88 -31.92 -23.43
CA VAL A 198 -48.40 -33.29 -23.27
C VAL A 198 -48.98 -33.39 -21.86
N THR A 199 -50.28 -33.14 -21.74
CA THR A 199 -51.29 -33.87 -20.92
C THR A 199 -52.57 -33.03 -20.88
N GLU A 200 -53.19 -32.84 -22.04
CA GLU A 200 -54.64 -32.62 -22.12
C GLU A 200 -55.16 -33.66 -23.10
N HIS A 201 -55.36 -34.88 -22.60
CA HIS A 201 -56.29 -35.88 -23.13
C HIS A 201 -56.33 -37.05 -22.16
N ASP A 202 -57.31 -37.04 -21.25
CA ASP A 202 -58.33 -38.09 -21.19
C ASP A 202 -59.18 -37.93 -19.93
N GLY A 203 -60.50 -37.85 -20.16
CA GLY A 203 -61.49 -37.71 -19.10
C GLY A 203 -62.84 -37.25 -19.63
N ALA A 204 -63.29 -37.82 -20.75
CA ALA A 204 -64.69 -37.81 -21.14
C ALA A 204 -65.21 -39.24 -20.97
N GLU A 205 -65.96 -39.48 -19.91
CA GLU A 205 -67.16 -40.32 -19.84
C GLU A 205 -68.03 -39.83 -18.69
#